data_AF-A0A561DS16-F1
#
_entry.id   AF-A0A561DS16-F1
#
_cell.length_a   1.000
_cell.length_b   1.000
_cell.length_c   1.000
_cell.angle_alpha   90.00
_cell.angle_beta   90.00
_cell.angle_gamma   90.00
#
_symmetry.space_group_name_H-M   'P 1'
#
loop_
_entity.id
_entity.type
_entity.pdbx_description
1 polymer ?
#
loop_
_entity_poly.entity_id
_entity_poly.type
_entity_poly.pdbx_seq_one_letter_code
_entity_poly.pdbx_strand_id
1 'polypeptide(L)'
;MNHLTIQEQSIIRQIVSETKKRNVDNISRTDAYFSYFKQHPDITWSFLASMVSRNGGWNMCDLEGDIFPEILEPKMRKQLFLTYERANWLIFHDVYPQLLLYQYSTKYNRPMFHLLPYFNVSAFIQKEWDRYWKETDKKRLTTALIINEQNVIQSPVIEHPVYRNKVFHSLLFSFQDWLHFSCVLFPTCGGEVYGASVSGFRSLSKRINLGKRLASILFHPRLFPYFFEFAEKTPHTGSRHDYEQYFKIKTGRKTPLLRTTFPIIAHHQDKYQDWSKQRIISPAWLYSPARHHHPIHLTDWYFNKSNQLHLLLSLQKSLKLKKWK
;
A
#
# COMPACT_ATOMS: atom_id res chain seq x y z
N MET A 1 24.37 16.60 20.69
CA MET A 1 22.93 16.24 20.61
C MET A 1 22.16 17.43 21.14
N ASN A 2 21.27 18.03 20.36
CA ASN A 2 20.45 19.13 20.87
C ASN A 2 19.54 18.60 21.99
N HIS A 3 19.47 19.32 23.10
CA HIS A 3 18.56 18.98 24.19
C HIS A 3 17.12 19.19 23.72
N LEU A 4 16.31 18.12 23.74
CA LEU A 4 14.88 18.20 23.46
C LEU A 4 14.17 18.89 24.61
N THR A 5 13.29 19.84 24.28
CA THR A 5 12.36 20.44 25.25
C THR A 5 11.36 19.41 25.78
N ILE A 6 10.78 19.68 26.96
CA ILE A 6 9.72 18.83 27.54
C ILE A 6 8.53 18.68 26.56
N GLN A 7 8.21 19.74 25.82
CA GLN A 7 7.14 19.73 24.82
C GLN A 7 7.46 18.75 23.68
N GLU A 8 8.68 18.77 23.13
CA GLU A 8 9.08 17.89 22.04
C GLU A 8 9.13 16.42 22.47
N GLN A 9 9.60 16.14 23.70
CA GLN A 9 9.55 14.80 24.27
C GLN A 9 8.10 14.30 24.41
N SER A 10 7.18 15.18 24.80
CA SER A 10 5.75 14.86 24.86
C SER A 10 5.17 14.53 23.48
N ILE A 11 5.47 15.36 22.48
CA ILE A 11 5.05 15.16 21.08
C ILE A 11 5.57 13.81 20.55
N ILE A 12 6.85 13.48 20.77
CA ILE A 12 7.42 12.19 20.35
C ILE A 12 6.65 11.04 20.99
N ARG A 13 6.40 11.08 22.31
CA ARG A 13 5.65 10.01 23.00
C ARG A 13 4.23 9.86 22.46
N GLN A 14 3.55 10.97 22.18
CA GLN A 14 2.20 10.96 21.62
C GLN A 14 2.18 10.37 20.21
N ILE A 15 3.10 10.78 19.33
CA ILE A 15 3.23 10.26 17.97
C ILE A 15 3.53 8.75 17.99
N VAL A 16 4.46 8.30 18.84
CA VAL A 16 4.78 6.87 18.98
C VAL A 16 3.56 6.07 19.46
N SER A 17 2.83 6.58 20.45
CA SER A 17 1.63 5.93 20.98
C SER A 17 0.53 5.81 19.92
N GLU A 18 0.20 6.91 19.24
CA GLU A 18 -0.84 6.93 18.21
C GLU A 18 -0.44 6.06 17.00
N THR A 19 0.83 6.07 16.60
CA THR A 19 1.33 5.19 15.53
C THR A 19 1.14 3.73 15.90
N LYS A 20 1.48 3.31 17.13
CA LYS A 20 1.26 1.92 17.58
C LYS A 20 -0.22 1.56 17.58
N LYS A 21 -1.08 2.45 18.07
CA LYS A 21 -2.53 2.25 18.13
C LYS A 21 -3.16 2.07 16.74
N ARG A 22 -2.66 2.79 15.73
CA ARG A 22 -3.21 2.74 14.36
C ARG A 22 -2.54 1.69 13.47
N ASN A 23 -1.36 1.18 13.84
CA ASN A 23 -0.62 0.17 13.09
C ASN A 23 -0.95 -1.28 13.51
N VAL A 24 -2.18 -1.54 13.95
CA VAL A 24 -2.61 -2.86 14.47
C VAL A 24 -2.96 -3.84 13.35
N ASP A 25 -3.66 -3.39 12.32
CA ASP A 25 -4.05 -4.20 11.16
C ASP A 25 -4.24 -3.33 9.91
N ASN A 26 -4.47 -3.96 8.75
CA ASN A 26 -4.64 -3.25 7.48
C ASN A 26 -5.83 -2.28 7.51
N ILE A 27 -6.94 -2.63 8.19
CA ILE A 27 -8.12 -1.76 8.32
C ILE A 27 -7.77 -0.48 9.06
N SER A 28 -7.19 -0.59 10.26
CA SER A 28 -6.83 0.56 11.10
C SER A 28 -5.85 1.51 10.41
N ARG A 29 -4.89 0.96 9.65
CA ARG A 29 -3.94 1.74 8.85
C ARG A 29 -4.63 2.50 7.73
N THR A 30 -5.47 1.80 6.98
CA THR A 30 -6.22 2.36 5.84
C THR A 30 -7.11 3.53 6.28
N ASP A 31 -7.83 3.34 7.39
CA ASP A 31 -8.71 4.36 7.95
C ASP A 31 -7.94 5.55 8.52
N ALA A 32 -6.78 5.31 9.14
CA ALA A 32 -5.92 6.37 9.66
C ALA A 32 -5.40 7.27 8.52
N TYR A 33 -4.98 6.68 7.40
CA TYR A 33 -4.58 7.44 6.21
C TYR A 33 -5.71 8.28 5.63
N PHE A 34 -6.92 7.71 5.49
CA PHE A 34 -8.06 8.45 4.96
C PHE A 34 -8.50 9.58 5.90
N SER A 35 -8.56 9.29 7.20
CA SER A 35 -8.93 10.27 8.23
C SER A 35 -7.94 11.42 8.29
N TYR A 36 -6.64 11.12 8.10
CA TYR A 36 -5.60 12.14 8.01
C TYR A 36 -5.79 13.02 6.76
N PHE A 37 -6.01 12.41 5.59
CA PHE A 37 -6.22 13.14 4.34
C PHE A 37 -7.41 14.11 4.41
N LYS A 38 -8.53 13.70 5.02
CA LYS A 38 -9.69 14.56 5.20
C LYS A 38 -9.38 15.83 6.00
N GLN A 39 -8.42 15.76 6.92
CA GLN A 39 -7.97 16.90 7.74
C GLN A 39 -6.82 17.68 7.07
N HIS A 40 -6.01 17.02 6.23
CA HIS A 40 -4.83 17.57 5.58
C HIS A 40 -4.81 17.20 4.08
N PRO A 41 -5.72 17.78 3.27
CA PRO A 41 -5.87 17.41 1.86
C PRO A 41 -4.69 17.84 0.99
N ASP A 42 -3.78 18.66 1.53
CA ASP A 42 -2.52 19.02 0.90
C ASP A 42 -1.52 17.84 0.85
N ILE A 43 -1.61 16.90 1.80
CA ILE A 43 -0.78 15.69 1.84
C ILE A 43 -1.43 14.58 1.01
N THR A 44 -1.38 14.74 -0.30
CA THR A 44 -2.01 13.84 -1.28
C THR A 44 -1.55 12.38 -1.18
N TRP A 45 -0.31 12.14 -0.71
CA TRP A 45 0.18 10.77 -0.48
C TRP A 45 -0.68 9.99 0.53
N SER A 46 -1.26 10.64 1.52
CA SER A 46 -2.08 9.95 2.53
C SER A 46 -3.34 9.32 1.92
N PHE A 47 -4.03 9.99 1.00
CA PHE A 47 -5.15 9.37 0.29
C PHE A 47 -4.71 8.25 -0.63
N LEU A 48 -3.58 8.43 -1.32
CA LEU A 48 -2.98 7.36 -2.13
C LEU A 48 -2.69 6.12 -1.29
N ALA A 49 -2.05 6.29 -0.13
CA ALA A 49 -1.75 5.21 0.79
C ALA A 49 -3.02 4.51 1.29
N SER A 50 -4.10 5.26 1.59
CA SER A 50 -5.39 4.67 1.94
C SER A 50 -5.95 3.79 0.82
N MET A 51 -6.05 4.31 -0.41
CA MET A 51 -6.64 3.58 -1.53
C MET A 51 -5.79 2.38 -1.98
N VAL A 52 -4.46 2.50 -1.93
CA VAL A 52 -3.54 1.38 -2.19
C VAL A 52 -3.63 0.34 -1.06
N SER A 53 -3.74 0.75 0.20
CA SER A 53 -3.85 -0.17 1.33
C SER A 53 -5.16 -0.96 1.33
N ARG A 54 -6.25 -0.41 0.77
CA ARG A 54 -7.49 -1.16 0.51
C ARG A 54 -7.26 -2.38 -0.41
N ASN A 55 -6.44 -2.21 -1.45
CA ASN A 55 -6.02 -3.32 -2.31
C ASN A 55 -5.14 -4.32 -1.56
N GLY A 56 -4.35 -3.87 -0.58
CA GLY A 56 -3.62 -4.75 0.32
C GLY A 56 -4.55 -5.65 1.15
N GLY A 57 -5.60 -5.08 1.75
CA GLY A 57 -6.61 -5.83 2.49
C GLY A 57 -7.38 -6.80 1.61
N TRP A 58 -7.80 -6.33 0.43
CA TRP A 58 -8.38 -7.17 -0.63
C TRP A 58 -7.51 -8.41 -0.85
N ASN A 59 -6.24 -8.21 -1.21
CA ASN A 59 -5.34 -9.30 -1.57
C ASN A 59 -5.09 -10.28 -0.41
N MET A 60 -5.17 -9.80 0.85
CA MET A 60 -5.12 -10.67 2.02
C MET A 60 -6.37 -11.56 2.11
N CYS A 61 -7.57 -11.01 1.99
CA CYS A 61 -8.82 -11.78 2.10
C CYS A 61 -9.04 -12.76 0.95
N ASP A 62 -8.54 -12.45 -0.25
CA ASP A 62 -8.58 -13.37 -1.38
C ASP A 62 -7.97 -14.74 -1.03
N LEU A 63 -6.91 -14.76 -0.22
CA LEU A 63 -6.22 -16.00 0.19
C LEU A 63 -7.13 -16.99 0.94
N GLU A 64 -8.26 -16.53 1.48
CA GLU A 64 -9.27 -17.33 2.17
C GLU A 64 -10.65 -17.22 1.49
N GLY A 65 -10.70 -16.73 0.24
CA GLY A 65 -11.91 -16.73 -0.58
C GLY A 65 -12.18 -18.07 -1.27
N ASP A 66 -13.10 -18.11 -2.23
CA ASP A 66 -13.51 -19.38 -2.87
C ASP A 66 -12.46 -20.07 -3.76
N ILE A 67 -11.42 -19.32 -4.17
CA ILE A 67 -10.49 -19.77 -5.22
C ILE A 67 -9.15 -20.20 -4.63
N PHE A 68 -8.44 -19.33 -3.94
CA PHE A 68 -7.06 -19.60 -3.51
C PHE A 68 -6.91 -20.79 -2.55
N PRO A 69 -7.84 -21.08 -1.61
CA PRO A 69 -7.82 -22.31 -0.81
C PRO A 69 -7.86 -23.59 -1.62
N GLU A 70 -8.45 -23.57 -2.81
CA GLU A 70 -8.53 -24.73 -3.71
C GLU A 70 -7.23 -24.93 -4.50
N ILE A 71 -6.50 -23.85 -4.79
CA ILE A 71 -5.29 -23.87 -5.62
C ILE A 71 -4.02 -23.97 -4.76
N LEU A 72 -3.96 -23.28 -3.62
CA LEU A 72 -2.77 -23.09 -2.79
C LEU A 72 -2.87 -23.86 -1.47
N GLU A 73 -1.75 -24.45 -1.03
CA GLU A 73 -1.67 -25.06 0.28
C GLU A 73 -1.79 -24.03 1.42
N PRO A 74 -2.37 -24.39 2.59
CA PRO A 74 -2.55 -23.48 3.72
C PRO A 74 -1.26 -22.77 4.16
N LYS A 75 -0.12 -23.47 4.10
CA LYS A 75 1.19 -22.91 4.45
C LYS A 75 1.60 -21.76 3.52
N MET A 76 1.37 -21.90 2.22
CA MET A 76 1.67 -20.87 1.23
C MET A 76 0.75 -19.66 1.43
N ARG A 77 -0.56 -19.88 1.64
CA ARG A 77 -1.55 -18.81 1.91
C ARG A 77 -1.17 -18.01 3.15
N LYS A 78 -0.79 -18.69 4.25
CA LYS A 78 -0.27 -18.03 5.46
C LYS A 78 0.99 -17.21 5.18
N GLN A 79 1.93 -17.71 4.37
CA GLN A 79 3.15 -16.97 4.02
C GLN A 79 2.83 -15.71 3.21
N LEU A 80 1.96 -15.81 2.21
CA LEU A 80 1.50 -14.67 1.42
C LEU A 80 0.83 -13.60 2.28
N PHE A 81 -0.07 -14.02 3.19
CA PHE A 81 -0.70 -13.13 4.16
C PHE A 81 0.34 -12.37 4.99
N LEU A 82 1.32 -13.09 5.56
CA LEU A 82 2.39 -12.47 6.36
C LEU A 82 3.26 -11.52 5.53
N THR A 83 3.50 -11.81 4.25
CA THR A 83 4.20 -10.89 3.33
C THR A 83 3.43 -9.58 3.16
N TYR A 84 2.13 -9.66 2.87
CA TYR A 84 1.29 -8.48 2.74
C TYR A 84 1.23 -7.67 4.03
N GLU A 85 1.04 -8.36 5.15
CA GLU A 85 0.89 -7.74 6.47
C GLU A 85 2.18 -7.03 6.87
N ARG A 86 3.34 -7.68 6.68
CA ARG A 86 4.65 -7.10 6.96
C ARG A 86 4.94 -5.86 6.12
N ALA A 87 4.64 -5.90 4.82
CA ALA A 87 4.84 -4.76 3.93
C ALA A 87 4.00 -3.55 4.37
N ASN A 88 2.69 -3.75 4.56
CA ASN A 88 1.79 -2.68 4.99
C ASN A 88 2.17 -2.13 6.38
N TRP A 89 2.57 -3.00 7.31
CA TRP A 89 3.01 -2.60 8.64
C TRP A 89 4.28 -1.73 8.60
N LEU A 90 5.29 -2.10 7.82
CA LEU A 90 6.55 -1.36 7.68
C LEU A 90 6.32 0.03 7.07
N ILE A 91 5.51 0.11 6.02
CA ILE A 91 5.17 1.38 5.35
C ILE A 91 4.47 2.33 6.33
N PHE A 92 3.49 1.82 7.08
CA PHE A 92 2.77 2.63 8.05
C PHE A 92 3.65 3.05 9.22
N HIS A 93 4.46 2.12 9.73
CA HIS A 93 5.40 2.40 10.81
C HIS A 93 6.37 3.55 10.45
N ASP A 94 6.83 3.59 9.20
CA ASP A 94 7.73 4.63 8.72
C ASP A 94 7.03 5.98 8.46
N VAL A 95 5.92 6.00 7.70
CA VAL A 95 5.36 7.26 7.18
C VAL A 95 4.35 7.92 8.13
N TYR A 96 3.52 7.14 8.83
CA TYR A 96 2.48 7.72 9.70
C TYR A 96 3.02 8.68 10.80
N PRO A 97 4.13 8.40 11.49
CA PRO A 97 4.69 9.37 12.45
C PRO A 97 5.15 10.68 11.78
N GLN A 98 5.55 10.64 10.50
CA GLN A 98 5.91 11.83 9.73
C GLN A 98 4.68 12.71 9.48
N LEU A 99 3.55 12.08 9.12
CA LEU A 99 2.27 12.76 8.93
C LEU A 99 1.81 13.47 10.21
N LEU A 100 1.90 12.78 11.35
CA LEU A 100 1.56 13.38 12.64
C LEU A 100 2.50 14.53 13.01
N LEU A 101 3.80 14.41 12.72
CA LEU A 101 4.75 15.49 12.97
C LEU A 101 4.49 16.72 12.09
N TYR A 102 4.10 16.51 10.82
CA TYR A 102 3.65 17.61 9.95
C TYR A 102 2.42 18.31 10.53
N GLN A 103 1.43 17.56 11.03
CA GLN A 103 0.26 18.12 11.70
C GLN A 103 0.63 18.95 12.95
N TYR A 104 1.64 18.52 13.73
CA TYR A 104 2.14 19.36 14.83
C TYR A 104 2.85 20.61 14.32
N SER A 105 3.63 20.49 13.24
CA SER A 105 4.33 21.63 12.63
C SER A 105 3.35 22.69 12.13
N THR A 106 2.25 22.29 11.49
CA THR A 106 1.19 23.22 11.07
C THR A 106 0.46 23.82 12.26
N LYS A 107 0.13 23.03 13.29
CA LYS A 107 -0.52 23.51 14.52
C LYS A 107 0.29 24.56 15.26
N TYR A 108 1.62 24.40 15.35
CA TYR A 108 2.51 25.35 16.00
C TYR A 108 3.10 26.40 15.06
N ASN A 109 2.70 26.39 13.78
CA ASN A 109 3.17 27.29 12.74
C ASN A 109 4.70 27.39 12.66
N ARG A 110 5.41 26.27 12.83
CA ARG A 110 6.88 26.19 12.70
C ARG A 110 7.32 24.79 12.28
N PRO A 111 8.40 24.65 11.50
CA PRO A 111 8.91 23.33 11.14
C PRO A 111 9.43 22.60 12.39
N MET A 112 8.99 21.36 12.60
CA MET A 112 9.46 20.49 13.71
C MET A 112 10.22 19.27 13.19
N PHE A 113 10.75 19.32 11.97
CA PHE A 113 11.33 18.17 11.28
C PHE A 113 12.67 17.69 11.86
N HIS A 114 13.30 18.46 12.73
CA HIS A 114 14.43 17.99 13.55
C HIS A 114 14.04 16.85 14.50
N LEU A 115 12.74 16.59 14.68
CA LEU A 115 12.23 15.44 15.44
C LEU A 115 12.09 14.15 14.59
N LEU A 116 12.16 14.22 13.25
CA LEU A 116 12.05 13.05 12.37
C LEU A 116 13.08 11.93 12.66
N PRO A 117 14.36 12.22 13.02
CA PRO A 117 15.31 11.18 13.40
C PRO A 117 14.85 10.29 14.55
N TYR A 118 14.03 10.80 15.48
CA TYR A 118 13.51 10.02 16.61
C TYR A 118 12.43 9.00 16.20
N PHE A 119 11.94 9.07 14.96
CA PHE A 119 11.02 8.11 14.36
C PHE A 119 11.70 7.23 13.31
N ASN A 120 13.04 7.20 13.26
CA ASN A 120 13.80 6.43 12.28
C ASN A 120 13.47 6.80 10.82
N VAL A 121 13.19 8.07 10.55
CA VAL A 121 12.90 8.54 9.19
C VAL A 121 14.20 8.72 8.43
N SER A 122 14.24 8.31 7.16
CA SER A 122 15.44 8.39 6.31
C SER A 122 15.92 9.84 6.14
N ALA A 123 17.25 10.05 6.07
CA ALA A 123 17.82 11.38 5.85
C ALA A 123 17.33 12.01 4.53
N PHE A 124 17.02 11.20 3.52
CA PHE A 124 16.36 11.64 2.30
C PHE A 124 15.00 12.30 2.57
N ILE A 125 14.11 11.63 3.30
CA ILE A 125 12.78 12.15 3.58
C ILE A 125 12.80 13.35 4.52
N GLN A 126 13.73 13.40 5.48
CA GLN A 126 13.92 14.59 6.33
C GLN A 126 14.10 15.85 5.49
N LYS A 127 14.99 15.80 4.48
CA LYS A 127 15.24 16.92 3.56
C LYS A 127 14.02 17.28 2.73
N GLU A 128 13.23 16.29 2.31
CA GLU A 128 12.04 16.52 1.48
C GLU A 128 10.90 17.15 2.30
N TRP A 129 10.77 16.87 3.60
CA TRP A 129 9.85 17.57 4.49
C TRP A 129 10.25 19.04 4.71
N ASP A 130 11.53 19.31 5.00
CA ASP A 130 12.04 20.68 5.11
C ASP A 130 11.81 21.48 3.82
N ARG A 131 11.99 20.82 2.67
CA ARG A 131 11.73 21.42 1.36
C ARG A 131 10.25 21.70 1.14
N TYR A 132 9.39 20.72 1.42
CA TYR A 132 7.95 20.89 1.28
C TYR A 132 7.41 22.04 2.13
N TRP A 133 7.92 22.23 3.34
CA TRP A 133 7.53 23.35 4.20
C TRP A 133 7.82 24.73 3.58
N LYS A 134 8.88 24.83 2.77
CA LYS A 134 9.29 26.08 2.11
C LYS A 134 8.62 26.29 0.75
N GLU A 135 8.46 25.21 -0.01
CA GLU A 135 8.07 25.26 -1.42
C GLU A 135 6.62 24.83 -1.67
N THR A 136 6.01 24.08 -0.75
CA THR A 136 4.64 23.52 -0.86
C THR A 136 4.39 22.64 -2.10
N ASP A 137 5.44 22.07 -2.70
CA ASP A 137 5.33 21.18 -3.85
C ASP A 137 4.77 19.80 -3.44
N LYS A 138 3.44 19.68 -3.47
CA LYS A 138 2.68 18.45 -3.13
C LYS A 138 3.08 17.26 -4.00
N LYS A 139 3.37 17.49 -5.28
CA LYS A 139 3.70 16.45 -6.25
C LYS A 139 5.09 15.87 -5.96
N ARG A 140 6.04 16.74 -5.63
CA ARG A 140 7.38 16.34 -5.20
C ARG A 140 7.35 15.55 -3.91
N LEU A 141 6.68 16.05 -2.86
CA LEU A 141 6.58 15.33 -1.60
C LEU A 141 5.92 13.95 -1.78
N THR A 142 4.84 13.87 -2.54
CA THR A 142 4.17 12.59 -2.85
C THR A 142 5.12 11.63 -3.56
N THR A 143 5.90 12.13 -4.53
CA THR A 143 6.90 11.32 -5.24
C THR A 143 8.00 10.85 -4.30
N ALA A 144 8.49 11.71 -3.40
CA ALA A 144 9.51 11.36 -2.42
C ALA A 144 9.02 10.27 -1.45
N LEU A 145 7.79 10.39 -0.94
CA LEU A 145 7.18 9.39 -0.07
C LEU A 145 6.99 8.04 -0.79
N ILE A 146 6.59 8.04 -2.08
CA ILE A 146 6.57 6.82 -2.91
C ILE A 146 7.97 6.19 -3.01
N ILE A 147 9.01 6.98 -3.28
CA ILE A 147 10.39 6.48 -3.36
C ILE A 147 10.80 5.85 -2.03
N ASN A 148 10.50 6.53 -0.92
CA ASN A 148 10.84 6.06 0.42
C ASN A 148 10.14 4.75 0.77
N GLU A 149 8.82 4.68 0.56
CA GLU A 149 8.02 3.47 0.76
C GLU A 149 8.64 2.26 0.05
N GLN A 150 8.96 2.43 -1.24
CA GLN A 150 9.46 1.35 -2.08
C GLN A 150 10.87 0.89 -1.69
N ASN A 151 11.68 1.78 -1.08
CA ASN A 151 12.98 1.43 -0.51
C ASN A 151 12.86 0.77 0.86
N VAL A 152 11.96 1.26 1.73
CA VAL A 152 11.71 0.70 3.07
C VAL A 152 11.33 -0.78 2.99
N ILE A 153 10.53 -1.18 1.99
CA ILE A 153 10.11 -2.58 1.84
C ILE A 153 11.08 -3.46 1.04
N GLN A 154 12.07 -2.88 0.35
CA GLN A 154 12.92 -3.62 -0.60
C GLN A 154 13.66 -4.78 0.07
N SER A 155 14.51 -4.49 1.04
CA SER A 155 15.30 -5.53 1.72
C SER A 155 14.48 -6.41 2.67
N PRO A 156 13.63 -5.86 3.57
CA PRO A 156 12.93 -6.68 4.56
C PRO A 156 11.77 -7.50 4.00
N VAL A 157 11.27 -7.21 2.80
CA VAL A 157 10.14 -7.92 2.18
C VAL A 157 10.50 -8.50 0.81
N ILE A 158 10.96 -7.67 -0.13
CA ILE A 158 11.16 -8.13 -1.52
C ILE A 158 12.38 -9.06 -1.63
N GLU A 159 13.47 -8.75 -0.93
CA GLU A 159 14.73 -9.51 -0.99
C GLU A 159 14.83 -10.59 0.07
N HIS A 160 13.92 -10.62 1.05
CA HIS A 160 14.00 -11.53 2.18
C HIS A 160 13.97 -13.01 1.71
N PRO A 161 14.93 -13.86 2.15
CA PRO A 161 15.15 -15.20 1.57
C PRO A 161 13.92 -16.11 1.59
N VAL A 162 13.10 -16.02 2.63
CA VAL A 162 11.86 -16.80 2.77
C VAL A 162 10.86 -16.47 1.65
N TYR A 163 10.76 -15.20 1.26
CA TYR A 163 9.86 -14.76 0.19
C TYR A 163 10.51 -14.94 -1.18
N ARG A 164 11.81 -14.65 -1.31
CA ARG A 164 12.58 -14.79 -2.55
C ARG A 164 12.55 -16.21 -3.12
N ASN A 165 12.74 -17.23 -2.28
CA ASN A 165 12.85 -18.62 -2.74
C ASN A 165 11.51 -19.35 -2.87
N LYS A 166 10.48 -18.96 -2.10
CA LYS A 166 9.18 -19.66 -2.09
C LYS A 166 8.10 -18.97 -2.91
N VAL A 167 8.07 -17.65 -2.94
CA VAL A 167 7.05 -16.86 -3.66
C VAL A 167 7.56 -16.41 -5.01
N PHE A 168 8.86 -16.09 -5.12
CA PHE A 168 9.38 -15.43 -6.31
C PHE A 168 10.19 -16.34 -7.25
N HIS A 169 10.68 -17.52 -6.87
CA HIS A 169 11.61 -18.33 -7.71
C HIS A 169 11.04 -19.62 -8.33
N SER A 170 9.82 -20.04 -8.01
CA SER A 170 9.20 -21.23 -8.61
C SER A 170 8.41 -20.90 -9.88
N LEU A 171 7.92 -21.92 -10.61
CA LEU A 171 7.01 -21.84 -11.79
C LEU A 171 5.77 -20.93 -11.56
N LEU A 172 5.55 -20.47 -10.33
CA LEU A 172 4.68 -19.37 -9.93
C LEU A 172 5.11 -17.97 -10.44
N PHE A 173 6.19 -17.84 -11.23
CA PHE A 173 6.61 -16.55 -11.78
C PHE A 173 5.60 -15.97 -12.80
N SER A 174 4.86 -16.83 -13.52
CA SER A 174 3.68 -16.41 -14.30
C SER A 174 2.48 -16.04 -13.42
N PHE A 175 2.52 -16.35 -12.12
CA PHE A 175 1.50 -16.01 -11.13
C PHE A 175 1.71 -14.64 -10.46
N GLN A 176 2.83 -13.95 -10.69
CA GLN A 176 2.99 -12.54 -10.28
C GLN A 176 1.96 -11.62 -10.95
N ASP A 177 1.52 -11.96 -12.17
CA ASP A 177 0.43 -11.24 -12.86
C ASP A 177 -0.96 -11.63 -12.33
N TRP A 178 -1.06 -12.72 -11.56
CA TRP A 178 -2.32 -13.29 -11.05
C TRP A 178 -2.61 -12.93 -9.59
N LEU A 179 -1.58 -12.83 -8.73
CA LEU A 179 -1.74 -12.50 -7.31
C LEU A 179 -1.97 -11.00 -7.03
N HIS A 180 -2.46 -10.21 -8.00
CA HIS A 180 -2.77 -8.78 -7.86
C HIS A 180 -1.65 -7.87 -7.28
N PHE A 181 -0.48 -8.37 -6.87
CA PHE A 181 0.69 -7.59 -6.46
C PHE A 181 1.09 -6.59 -7.55
N SER A 182 0.86 -6.97 -8.80
CA SER A 182 1.18 -6.19 -9.97
C SER A 182 0.06 -5.25 -10.41
N CYS A 183 -1.12 -5.22 -9.79
CA CYS A 183 -2.25 -4.38 -10.21
C CYS A 183 -2.98 -3.75 -9.02
N VAL A 184 -3.08 -2.43 -9.00
CA VAL A 184 -3.83 -1.68 -7.99
C VAL A 184 -5.05 -1.05 -8.65
N LEU A 185 -6.20 -1.23 -8.01
CA LEU A 185 -7.52 -0.84 -8.49
C LEU A 185 -8.13 0.26 -7.62
N PHE A 186 -8.77 1.23 -8.27
CA PHE A 186 -9.54 2.33 -7.68
C PHE A 186 -10.99 2.22 -8.17
N PRO A 187 -11.91 1.74 -7.33
CA PRO A 187 -13.31 1.56 -7.68
C PRO A 187 -14.08 2.87 -7.52
N THR A 188 -15.28 2.89 -8.10
CA THR A 188 -16.26 3.95 -7.95
C THR A 188 -17.58 3.35 -7.47
N CYS A 189 -18.42 4.15 -6.81
CA CYS A 189 -19.77 3.72 -6.45
C CYS A 189 -20.66 3.44 -7.69
N GLY A 190 -20.27 3.94 -8.87
CA GLY A 190 -20.92 3.64 -10.15
C GLY A 190 -20.57 2.27 -10.73
N GLY A 191 -19.70 1.49 -10.08
CA GLY A 191 -19.33 0.14 -10.50
C GLY A 191 -18.17 0.08 -11.51
N GLU A 192 -17.56 1.22 -11.83
CA GLU A 192 -16.37 1.27 -12.68
C GLU A 192 -15.10 1.16 -11.85
N VAL A 193 -14.07 0.54 -12.42
CA VAL A 193 -12.76 0.37 -11.78
C VAL A 193 -11.66 0.97 -12.65
N TYR A 194 -10.79 1.75 -12.03
CA TYR A 194 -9.61 2.34 -12.65
C TYR A 194 -8.35 1.80 -11.99
N GLY A 195 -7.17 2.07 -12.53
CA GLY A 195 -5.94 1.69 -11.86
C GLY A 195 -4.77 1.54 -12.81
N ALA A 196 -3.74 0.86 -12.31
CA ALA A 196 -2.55 0.59 -13.07
C ALA A 196 -1.94 -0.75 -12.66
N SER A 197 -1.34 -1.41 -13.64
CA SER A 197 -0.52 -2.59 -13.41
C SER A 197 0.93 -2.41 -13.85
N VAL A 198 1.81 -3.29 -13.37
CA VAL A 198 3.24 -3.31 -13.69
C VAL A 198 3.73 -4.73 -13.93
N SER A 199 4.44 -4.95 -15.04
CA SER A 199 5.15 -6.21 -15.27
C SER A 199 6.56 -6.16 -14.66
N GLY A 200 6.98 -7.20 -13.95
CA GLY A 200 8.30 -7.28 -13.32
C GLY A 200 8.40 -6.46 -12.02
N PHE A 201 7.46 -6.71 -11.09
CA PHE A 201 7.34 -6.08 -9.77
C PHE A 201 8.63 -6.10 -8.92
N ARG A 202 9.57 -7.02 -9.19
CA ARG A 202 10.88 -7.07 -8.51
C ARG A 202 11.71 -5.79 -8.72
N SER A 203 11.53 -5.09 -9.83
CA SER A 203 12.27 -3.86 -10.12
C SER A 203 11.77 -2.69 -9.28
N LEU A 204 12.65 -2.15 -8.42
CA LEU A 204 12.37 -0.99 -7.60
C LEU A 204 11.91 0.22 -8.44
N SER A 205 12.61 0.53 -9.53
CA SER A 205 12.24 1.63 -10.45
C SER A 205 10.84 1.45 -11.04
N LYS A 206 10.46 0.21 -11.39
CA LYS A 206 9.14 -0.08 -11.94
C LYS A 206 8.04 0.12 -10.89
N ARG A 207 8.27 -0.27 -9.63
CA ARG A 207 7.30 -0.03 -8.55
C ARG A 207 7.17 1.46 -8.19
N ILE A 208 8.28 2.19 -8.18
CA ILE A 208 8.25 3.67 -8.03
C ILE A 208 7.41 4.28 -9.16
N ASN A 209 7.62 3.86 -10.42
CA ASN A 209 6.82 4.33 -11.54
C ASN A 209 5.32 3.97 -11.40
N LEU A 210 4.99 2.76 -10.95
CA LEU A 210 3.62 2.35 -10.65
C LEU A 210 2.99 3.29 -9.61
N GLY A 211 3.66 3.57 -8.49
CA GLY A 211 3.17 4.50 -7.47
C GLY A 211 2.88 5.89 -8.03
N LYS A 212 3.78 6.42 -8.89
CA LYS A 212 3.58 7.73 -9.54
C LYS A 212 2.38 7.72 -10.51
N ARG A 213 2.16 6.62 -11.25
CA ARG A 213 1.01 6.45 -12.13
C ARG A 213 -0.30 6.39 -11.32
N LEU A 214 -0.31 5.63 -10.22
CA LEU A 214 -1.46 5.54 -9.33
C LEU A 214 -1.81 6.91 -8.72
N ALA A 215 -0.82 7.66 -8.25
CA ALA A 215 -1.02 9.04 -7.79
C ALA A 215 -1.67 9.92 -8.87
N SER A 216 -1.16 9.83 -10.12
CA SER A 216 -1.70 10.58 -11.25
C SER A 216 -3.14 10.20 -11.61
N ILE A 217 -3.52 8.92 -11.46
CA ILE A 217 -4.89 8.46 -11.75
C ILE A 217 -5.83 8.93 -10.63
N LEU A 218 -5.45 8.68 -9.38
CA LEU A 218 -6.26 8.95 -8.19
C LEU A 218 -6.64 10.44 -8.07
N PHE A 219 -5.71 11.33 -8.44
CA PHE A 219 -5.91 12.78 -8.38
C PHE A 219 -6.25 13.41 -9.73
N HIS A 220 -6.63 12.62 -10.73
CA HIS A 220 -7.14 13.18 -11.98
C HIS A 220 -8.43 13.97 -11.70
N PRO A 221 -8.57 15.25 -12.10
CA PRO A 221 -9.69 16.11 -11.69
C PRO A 221 -11.09 15.53 -11.96
N ARG A 222 -11.25 14.85 -13.10
CA ARG A 222 -12.51 14.18 -13.47
C ARG A 222 -12.81 12.88 -12.72
N LEU A 223 -11.82 12.26 -12.08
CA LEU A 223 -11.97 10.94 -11.44
C LEU A 223 -11.94 11.03 -9.92
N PHE A 224 -11.19 11.98 -9.36
CA PHE A 224 -11.02 12.17 -7.92
C PHE A 224 -12.35 12.19 -7.14
N PRO A 225 -13.41 12.92 -7.57
CA PRO A 225 -14.68 12.94 -6.83
C PRO A 225 -15.27 11.53 -6.63
N TYR A 226 -15.18 10.66 -7.64
CA TYR A 226 -15.72 9.30 -7.56
C TYR A 226 -14.90 8.39 -6.64
N PHE A 227 -13.58 8.57 -6.61
CA PHE A 227 -12.71 7.81 -5.71
C PHE A 227 -12.88 8.26 -4.26
N PHE A 228 -13.03 9.57 -4.05
CA PHE A 228 -13.30 10.12 -2.72
C PHE A 228 -14.66 9.66 -2.20
N GLU A 229 -15.71 9.76 -3.03
CA GLU A 229 -17.05 9.25 -2.71
C GLU A 229 -17.00 7.77 -2.34
N PHE A 230 -16.30 6.94 -3.12
CA PHE A 230 -16.14 5.52 -2.81
C PHE A 230 -15.51 5.31 -1.43
N ALA A 231 -14.41 6.01 -1.14
CA ALA A 231 -13.70 5.88 0.13
C ALA A 231 -14.55 6.33 1.33
N GLU A 232 -15.42 7.32 1.12
CA GLU A 232 -16.33 7.85 2.13
C GLU A 232 -17.53 6.94 2.40
N LYS A 233 -18.16 6.43 1.33
CA LYS A 233 -19.38 5.61 1.44
C LYS A 233 -19.11 4.13 1.73
N THR A 234 -17.88 3.67 1.52
CA THR A 234 -17.54 2.25 1.61
C THR A 234 -16.58 1.98 2.77
N PRO A 235 -17.08 1.47 3.91
CA PRO A 235 -16.22 0.99 4.99
C PRO A 235 -15.22 -0.05 4.46
N HIS A 236 -13.95 0.06 4.87
CA HIS A 236 -12.94 -0.92 4.48
C HIS A 236 -13.02 -2.16 5.38
N THR A 237 -13.34 -3.30 4.78
CA THR A 237 -13.40 -4.60 5.47
C THR A 237 -12.27 -5.54 5.06
N GLY A 238 -11.51 -5.17 4.03
CA GLY A 238 -10.54 -6.03 3.37
C GLY A 238 -11.16 -7.02 2.40
N SER A 239 -12.48 -7.17 2.36
CA SER A 239 -13.14 -8.08 1.43
C SER A 239 -13.18 -7.48 0.02
N ARG A 240 -13.01 -8.32 -1.01
CA ARG A 240 -13.25 -7.98 -2.42
C ARG A 240 -14.68 -7.45 -2.64
N HIS A 241 -15.62 -7.87 -1.79
CA HIS A 241 -17.00 -7.38 -1.79
C HIS A 241 -17.12 -5.86 -1.57
N ASP A 242 -16.15 -5.21 -0.90
CA ASP A 242 -16.15 -3.76 -0.74
C ASP A 242 -16.24 -3.05 -2.11
N TYR A 243 -15.65 -3.66 -3.15
CA TYR A 243 -15.60 -3.15 -4.51
C TYR A 243 -16.73 -3.76 -5.35
N GLU A 244 -16.88 -5.09 -5.31
CA GLU A 244 -17.83 -5.82 -6.17
C GLU A 244 -19.29 -5.46 -5.91
N GLN A 245 -19.64 -5.00 -4.70
CA GLN A 245 -21.00 -4.57 -4.38
C GLN A 245 -21.52 -3.46 -5.32
N TYR A 246 -20.65 -2.69 -5.95
CA TYR A 246 -21.02 -1.63 -6.89
C TYR A 246 -21.10 -2.09 -8.34
N PHE A 247 -20.58 -3.28 -8.67
CA PHE A 247 -20.62 -3.78 -10.05
C PHE A 247 -22.06 -4.03 -10.51
N LYS A 248 -22.26 -3.89 -11.83
CA LYS A 248 -23.54 -4.17 -12.49
C LYS A 248 -23.93 -5.63 -12.34
N ILE A 249 -22.96 -6.53 -12.51
CA ILE A 249 -23.12 -7.96 -12.28
C ILE A 249 -22.98 -8.20 -10.78
N LYS A 250 -24.10 -8.52 -10.11
CA LYS A 250 -24.09 -8.83 -8.68
C LYS A 250 -23.56 -10.24 -8.46
N THR A 251 -22.43 -10.33 -7.78
CA THR A 251 -21.91 -11.56 -7.20
C THR A 251 -22.17 -11.55 -5.71
N GLY A 252 -22.53 -12.70 -5.14
CA GLY A 252 -22.51 -12.86 -3.68
C GLY A 252 -21.10 -12.61 -3.13
N ARG A 253 -20.98 -12.43 -1.81
CA ARG A 253 -19.67 -12.25 -1.17
C ARG A 253 -18.87 -13.57 -1.27
N LYS A 254 -17.78 -13.55 -2.04
CA LYS A 254 -16.86 -14.69 -2.25
C LYS A 254 -15.60 -14.67 -1.40
N THR A 255 -15.38 -13.57 -0.65
CA THR A 255 -14.20 -13.36 0.19
C THR A 255 -14.61 -12.95 1.59
N PRO A 256 -13.93 -13.44 2.63
CA PRO A 256 -14.31 -13.14 4.00
C PRO A 256 -13.88 -11.72 4.42
N LEU A 257 -14.24 -11.33 5.65
CA LEU A 257 -13.80 -10.06 6.24
C LEU A 257 -12.43 -10.26 6.92
N LEU A 258 -11.54 -9.28 6.82
CA LEU A 258 -10.16 -9.44 7.29
C LEU A 258 -10.07 -9.81 8.78
N ARG A 259 -10.77 -9.05 9.63
CA ARG A 259 -10.76 -9.22 11.10
C ARG A 259 -11.43 -10.49 11.60
N THR A 260 -12.25 -11.15 10.77
CA THR A 260 -12.86 -12.44 11.12
C THR A 260 -12.00 -13.62 10.71
N THR A 261 -10.98 -13.38 9.88
CA THR A 261 -10.24 -14.44 9.19
C THR A 261 -8.79 -14.51 9.62
N PHE A 262 -8.14 -13.35 9.80
CA PHE A 262 -6.74 -13.30 10.17
C PHE A 262 -6.54 -12.67 11.56
N PRO A 263 -5.63 -13.22 12.37
CA PRO A 263 -5.32 -12.63 13.66
C PRO A 263 -4.49 -11.35 13.49
N ILE A 264 -4.50 -10.52 14.53
CA ILE A 264 -3.54 -9.43 14.66
C ILE A 264 -2.14 -10.03 14.79
N ILE A 265 -1.21 -9.55 13.96
CA ILE A 265 0.18 -10.01 13.94
C ILE A 265 1.02 -9.07 14.79
N ALA A 266 1.72 -9.62 15.78
CA ALA A 266 2.77 -8.90 16.49
C ALA A 266 3.99 -8.78 15.57
N HIS A 267 4.47 -7.54 15.41
CA HIS A 267 5.62 -7.23 14.58
C HIS A 267 6.79 -6.78 15.45
N HIS A 268 7.99 -7.24 15.10
CA HIS A 268 9.24 -6.72 15.63
C HIS A 268 10.00 -6.02 14.51
N GLN A 269 10.72 -4.96 14.85
CA GLN A 269 11.63 -4.29 13.91
C GLN A 269 13.05 -4.70 14.26
N ASP A 270 13.76 -5.26 13.28
CA ASP A 270 15.21 -5.40 13.37
C ASP A 270 15.87 -4.02 13.43
N LYS A 271 17.17 -3.97 13.72
CA LYS A 271 17.93 -2.72 13.83
C LYS A 271 17.67 -1.82 12.60
N TYR A 272 17.13 -0.63 12.83
CA TYR A 272 16.88 0.35 11.78
C TYR A 272 18.16 0.66 10.99
N GLN A 273 18.03 0.67 9.67
CA GLN A 273 19.06 1.12 8.75
C GLN A 273 18.46 2.15 7.81
N ASP A 274 19.08 3.32 7.74
CA ASP A 274 18.71 4.35 6.80
C ASP A 274 19.12 3.93 5.37
N TRP A 275 18.14 3.43 4.62
CA TRP A 275 18.34 2.97 3.24
C TRP A 275 18.96 4.04 2.34
N SER A 276 18.74 5.33 2.64
CA SER A 276 19.23 6.44 1.82
C SER A 276 20.74 6.65 1.95
N LYS A 277 21.38 6.09 2.98
CA LYS A 277 22.85 6.10 3.15
C LYS A 277 23.56 5.04 2.32
N GLN A 278 22.84 4.00 1.90
CA GLN A 278 23.40 2.85 1.18
C GLN A 278 23.04 2.87 -0.32
N ARG A 279 22.17 3.79 -0.75
CA ARG A 279 21.64 3.83 -2.12
C ARG A 279 21.75 5.21 -2.75
N ILE A 280 22.27 5.24 -3.97
CA ILE A 280 22.22 6.43 -4.81
C ILE A 280 20.79 6.62 -5.33
N ILE A 281 20.19 7.77 -5.03
CA ILE A 281 18.85 8.13 -5.49
C ILE A 281 18.96 8.63 -6.93
N SER A 282 18.37 7.90 -7.86
CA SER A 282 18.35 8.33 -9.26
C SER A 282 17.55 9.63 -9.42
N PRO A 283 18.11 10.68 -10.04
CA PRO A 283 17.36 11.89 -10.37
C PRO A 283 16.10 11.59 -11.18
N ALA A 284 16.15 10.54 -12.02
CA ALA A 284 15.01 10.12 -12.83
C ALA A 284 13.79 9.73 -11.98
N TRP A 285 13.97 9.19 -10.76
CA TRP A 285 12.86 8.85 -9.89
C TRP A 285 12.06 10.07 -9.42
N LEU A 286 12.75 11.18 -9.14
CA LEU A 286 12.11 12.43 -8.75
C LEU A 286 11.53 13.16 -9.97
N TYR A 287 12.34 13.36 -11.01
CA TYR A 287 12.02 14.31 -12.08
C TYR A 287 11.30 13.71 -13.29
N SER A 288 11.41 12.40 -13.56
CA SER A 288 10.75 11.82 -14.74
C SER A 288 9.25 11.72 -14.53
N PRO A 289 8.39 12.15 -15.48
CA PRO A 289 6.95 12.04 -15.32
C PRO A 289 6.47 10.58 -15.31
N ALA A 290 5.33 10.34 -14.67
CA ALA A 290 4.63 9.07 -14.81
C ALA A 290 4.17 8.92 -16.27
N ARG A 291 4.50 7.78 -16.90
CA ARG A 291 4.05 7.46 -18.26
C ARG A 291 3.00 6.36 -18.17
N HIS A 292 1.80 6.64 -18.66
CA HIS A 292 0.74 5.65 -18.76
C HIS A 292 0.87 4.91 -20.09
N HIS A 293 1.38 3.68 -20.04
CA HIS A 293 1.56 2.84 -21.24
C HIS A 293 0.35 1.95 -21.52
N HIS A 294 -0.59 1.84 -20.58
CA HIS A 294 -1.76 0.98 -20.66
C HIS A 294 -3.01 1.78 -20.28
N PRO A 295 -4.21 1.34 -20.72
CA PRO A 295 -5.47 1.92 -20.29
C PRO A 295 -5.57 2.00 -18.77
N ILE A 296 -6.11 3.11 -18.26
CA ILE A 296 -6.32 3.32 -16.83
C ILE A 296 -7.69 2.86 -16.36
N HIS A 297 -8.64 2.66 -17.28
CA HIS A 297 -9.95 2.07 -17.01
C HIS A 297 -9.84 0.55 -17.16
N LEU A 298 -10.14 -0.17 -16.10
CA LEU A 298 -9.80 -1.58 -15.92
C LEU A 298 -11.01 -2.48 -15.61
N THR A 299 -12.24 -1.98 -15.79
CA THR A 299 -13.47 -2.75 -15.52
C THR A 299 -13.51 -4.06 -16.32
N ASP A 300 -13.34 -4.00 -17.65
CA ASP A 300 -13.36 -5.22 -18.49
C ASP A 300 -12.15 -6.11 -18.22
N TRP A 301 -10.99 -5.51 -18.00
CA TRP A 301 -9.78 -6.24 -17.62
C TRP A 301 -10.00 -7.03 -16.32
N TYR A 302 -10.67 -6.43 -15.33
CA TYR A 302 -11.01 -7.06 -14.07
C TYR A 302 -11.88 -8.29 -14.26
N PHE A 303 -13.00 -8.16 -15.00
CA PHE A 303 -13.89 -9.29 -15.26
C PHE A 303 -13.20 -10.39 -16.05
N ASN A 304 -12.42 -10.04 -17.07
CA ASN A 304 -11.64 -11.01 -17.84
C ASN A 304 -10.65 -11.77 -16.96
N LYS A 305 -9.99 -11.09 -16.01
CA LYS A 305 -9.08 -11.74 -15.06
C LYS A 305 -9.80 -12.64 -14.06
N SER A 306 -10.95 -12.21 -13.55
CA SER A 306 -11.79 -13.04 -12.68
C SER A 306 -12.26 -14.31 -13.41
N ASN A 307 -12.68 -14.19 -14.67
CA ASN A 307 -13.09 -15.33 -15.50
C ASN A 307 -11.93 -16.29 -15.78
N GLN A 308 -10.73 -15.77 -16.11
CA GLN A 308 -9.52 -16.59 -16.26
C GLN A 308 -9.22 -17.38 -14.99
N LEU A 309 -9.39 -16.78 -13.82
CA LEU A 309 -9.14 -17.41 -12.54
C LEU A 309 -10.15 -18.52 -12.23
N HIS A 310 -11.44 -18.29 -12.50
CA HIS A 310 -12.47 -19.32 -12.40
C HIS A 310 -12.28 -20.48 -13.38
N LEU A 311 -11.82 -20.19 -14.61
CA LEU A 311 -11.48 -21.23 -15.59
C LEU A 311 -10.31 -22.09 -15.11
N LEU A 312 -9.26 -21.48 -14.58
CA LEU A 312 -8.11 -22.21 -14.03
C LEU A 312 -8.52 -23.12 -12.87
N LEU A 313 -9.37 -22.62 -11.97
CA LEU A 313 -9.92 -23.44 -10.87
C LEU A 313 -10.71 -24.64 -11.41
N SER A 314 -11.55 -24.42 -12.43
CA SER A 314 -12.38 -25.47 -13.04
C SER A 314 -11.51 -26.55 -13.70
N LEU A 315 -10.45 -26.15 -14.42
CA LEU A 315 -9.47 -27.06 -15.00
C LEU A 315 -8.71 -27.84 -13.92
N GLN A 316 -8.29 -27.19 -12.84
CA GLN A 316 -7.59 -27.84 -11.74
C GLN A 316 -8.46 -28.93 -11.09
N LYS A 317 -9.75 -28.63 -10.86
CA LYS A 317 -10.73 -29.59 -10.33
C LYS A 317 -10.97 -30.75 -11.29
N SER A 318 -11.17 -30.47 -12.57
CA SER A 318 -11.38 -31.49 -13.60
C SER A 318 -10.18 -32.43 -13.76
N LEU A 319 -8.96 -31.89 -13.69
CA LEU A 319 -7.72 -32.64 -13.87
C LEU A 319 -7.17 -33.24 -12.56
N LYS A 320 -7.85 -33.03 -11.42
CA LYS A 320 -7.43 -33.47 -10.08
C LYS A 320 -5.96 -33.13 -9.76
N LEU A 321 -5.50 -31.94 -10.20
CA LEU A 321 -4.11 -31.52 -10.00
C LEU A 321 -3.85 -31.24 -8.51
N LYS A 322 -2.66 -31.57 -8.04
CA LYS A 322 -2.23 -31.24 -6.66
C LYS A 322 -2.21 -29.73 -6.44
N LYS A 323 -2.54 -29.30 -5.22
CA LYS A 323 -2.37 -27.91 -4.77
C LYS A 323 -0.91 -27.50 -4.86
N TRP A 324 -0.70 -26.21 -5.10
CA TRP A 324 0.64 -25.65 -5.23
C TRP A 324 1.26 -25.41 -3.87
N LYS A 325 2.55 -25.76 -3.77
CA LYS A 325 3.33 -25.77 -2.54
C LYS A 325 4.18 -24.53 -2.36
#